data_AF-A0A523SEK4-F1
#
_entry.id   AF-A0A523SEK4-F1
#
_cell.length_a   1.000
_cell.length_b   1.000
_cell.length_c   1.000
_cell.angle_alpha   90.00
_cell.angle_beta   90.00
_cell.angle_gamma   90.00
#
_symmetry.space_group_name_H-M   'P 1'
#
loop_
_entity.id
_entity.type
_entity.pdbx_description
1 polymer ?
#
loop_
_entity_poly.entity_id
_entity_poly.type
_entity_poly.pdbx_seq_one_letter_code
_entity_poly.pdbx_strand_id
1 'polypeptide(L)' 'MAMKAYVLIEAEVGKTSEVIQAVQKVEGVKSADSVAGPYDIVATIEVADLDALAKEA' A
#
# COMPACT_ATOMS: atom_id res chain seq x y z
N MET A 1 10.40 17.36 3.80
CA MET A 1 11.01 16.08 4.22
C MET A 1 10.08 14.99 3.69
N ALA A 2 10.59 13.96 3.01
CA ALA A 2 9.71 12.90 2.51
C ALA A 2 9.22 12.03 3.67
N MET A 3 7.91 11.82 3.77
CA MET A 3 7.26 10.98 4.75
C MET A 3 7.01 9.60 4.16
N LYS A 4 7.25 8.56 4.96
CA LYS A 4 6.88 7.18 4.64
C LYS A 4 5.60 6.80 5.37
N ALA A 5 4.61 6.33 4.62
CA ALA A 5 3.41 5.71 5.16
C ALA A 5 3.44 4.21 4.89
N TYR A 6 2.95 3.43 5.85
CA TYR A 6 2.78 1.98 5.72
C TYR A 6 1.30 1.68 5.75
N VAL A 7 0.81 1.05 4.69
CA VAL A 7 -0.60 0.65 4.53
C VAL A 7 -0.67 -0.86 4.68
N LEU A 8 -1.47 -1.31 5.64
CA LEU A 8 -1.75 -2.73 5.89
C LEU A 8 -3.05 -3.07 5.18
N ILE A 9 -3.04 -4.08 4.32
CA ILE A 9 -4.18 -4.44 3.48
C ILE A 9 -4.54 -5.89 3.75
N GLU A 10 -5.81 -6.12 4.06
CA GLU A 10 -6.43 -7.44 4.13
C GLU A 10 -7.15 -7.70 2.80
N ALA A 11 -6.81 -8.81 2.15
CA ALA A 11 -7.34 -9.17 0.85
C ALA A 11 -8.28 -10.37 0.99
N GLU A 12 -9.33 -10.42 0.16
CA GLU A 12 -10.14 -11.63 0.08
C GLU A 12 -9.29 -12.83 -0.35
N VAL A 13 -9.67 -14.02 0.11
CA VAL A 13 -8.97 -15.28 -0.18
C VAL A 13 -8.76 -15.43 -1.70
N GLY A 14 -7.50 -15.57 -2.09
CA GLY A 14 -7.10 -15.76 -3.49
C GLY A 14 -6.96 -14.47 -4.32
N LYS A 15 -7.26 -13.29 -3.76
CA LYS A 15 -7.10 -12.00 -4.46
C LYS A 15 -5.82 -11.25 -4.13
N THR A 16 -4.98 -11.77 -3.24
CA THR A 16 -3.74 -11.11 -2.79
C THR A 16 -2.87 -10.61 -3.95
N SER A 17 -2.64 -11.44 -4.97
CA SER A 17 -1.82 -11.06 -6.13
C SER A 17 -2.45 -9.95 -6.98
N GLU A 18 -3.78 -9.96 -7.15
CA GLU A 18 -4.50 -8.94 -7.91
C GLU A 18 -4.47 -7.60 -7.18
N VAL A 19 -4.68 -7.62 -5.86
CA VAL A 19 -4.60 -6.42 -5.01
C VAL A 19 -3.19 -5.84 -5.03
N ILE A 20 -2.14 -6.65 -4.91
CA ILE A 20 -0.75 -6.17 -5.04
C ILE A 20 -0.54 -5.48 -6.38
N GLN A 21 -0.98 -6.08 -7.48
CA GLN A 21 -0.84 -5.48 -8.82
C GLN A 21 -1.63 -4.18 -8.98
N ALA A 22 -2.79 -4.06 -8.33
CA ALA A 22 -3.56 -2.82 -8.33
C ALA A 22 -2.85 -1.73 -7.51
N VAL A 23 -2.38 -2.08 -6.31
CA VAL A 23 -1.69 -1.15 -5.39
C VAL A 23 -0.38 -0.65 -5.99
N GLN A 24 0.39 -1.50 -6.68
CA GLN A 24 1.63 -1.09 -7.36
C GLN A 24 1.41 -0.06 -8.48
N LYS A 25 0.17 0.10 -8.98
CA LYS A 25 -0.17 1.11 -9.99
C LYS A 25 -0.56 2.46 -9.38
N VAL A 26 -0.74 2.53 -8.06
CA VAL A 26 -1.09 3.76 -7.36
C VAL A 26 0.14 4.66 -7.29
N GLU A 27 -0.05 5.94 -7.64
CA GLU A 27 1.03 6.91 -7.60
C GLU A 27 1.55 7.10 -6.16
N GLY A 28 2.86 7.20 -5.98
CA GLY A 28 3.47 7.32 -4.66
C GLY A 28 3.73 6.00 -3.92
N VAL A 29 3.19 4.86 -4.39
CA VAL A 29 3.57 3.53 -3.86
C VAL A 29 5.00 3.20 -4.27
N LYS A 30 5.85 2.93 -3.27
CA LYS A 30 7.25 2.49 -3.43
C LYS A 30 7.40 0.98 -3.48
N SER A 31 6.63 0.27 -2.66
CA SER A 31 6.63 -1.20 -2.61
C SER A 31 5.28 -1.70 -2.15
N ALA A 32 4.92 -2.90 -2.59
CA ALA A 32 3.78 -3.64 -2.07
C ALA A 32 4.13 -5.13 -2.06
N ASP A 33 4.19 -5.70 -0.87
CA ASP A 33 4.70 -7.04 -0.61
C ASP A 33 3.68 -7.86 0.18
N SER A 34 3.48 -9.12 -0.20
CA SER A 34 2.65 -10.04 0.57
C SER A 34 3.36 -10.46 1.85
N VAL A 35 2.66 -10.48 2.98
CA VAL A 35 3.22 -10.89 4.27
C VAL A 35 2.46 -12.07 4.85
N ALA A 36 3.17 -12.94 5.56
CA ALA A 36 2.55 -13.98 6.37
C ALA A 36 2.20 -13.40 7.74
N GLY A 37 1.01 -12.82 7.87
CA GLY A 37 0.56 -12.15 9.09
C GLY A 37 -0.97 -12.06 9.18
N PRO A 38 -1.51 -11.24 10.12
CA PRO A 38 -2.94 -10.96 10.19
C PRO A 38 -3.45 -10.10 9.03
N TYR A 39 -2.53 -9.55 8.23
CA TYR A 39 -2.79 -8.87 6.97
C TYR A 39 -2.10 -9.63 5.86
N ASP A 40 -2.63 -9.53 4.65
CA ASP A 40 -2.09 -10.23 3.49
C ASP A 40 -0.98 -9.43 2.80
N ILE A 41 -1.03 -8.10 2.88
CA ILE A 41 -0.15 -7.21 2.10
C ILE A 41 0.28 -6.00 2.94
N VAL A 42 1.54 -5.61 2.77
CA VAL A 42 2.07 -4.34 3.29
C VAL A 42 2.54 -3.49 2.11
N ALA A 43 1.98 -2.29 1.98
CA ALA A 43 2.40 -1.30 1.00
C ALA A 43 3.14 -0.14 1.67
N THR A 44 4.24 0.30 1.05
CA THR A 44 5.01 1.47 1.48
C THR A 44 4.78 2.59 0.49
N ILE A 45 4.36 3.74 0.98
CA ILE A 45 4.10 4.94 0.18
C ILE A 45 5.08 6.02 0.63
N GLU A 46 5.67 6.72 -0.33
CA GLU A 46 6.53 7.87 -0.06
C GLU A 46 5.85 9.14 -0.58
N VAL A 47 5.45 10.01 0.35
CA VAL A 47 4.76 11.27 0.05
C VAL A 47 5.55 12.46 0.57
N ALA A 48 5.43 13.59 -0.11
CA ALA A 48 6.08 14.82 0.33
C ALA A 48 5.42 15.43 1.58
N ASP A 49 4.13 15.17 1.80
CA ASP A 49 3.33 15.71 2.90
C ASP A 49 2.15 14.77 3.25
N LEU A 50 1.65 14.86 4.49
CA LEU A 50 0.57 14.04 5.03
C LEU A 50 -0.78 14.36 4.35
N ASP A 51 -0.96 15.62 3.93
CA ASP A 51 -2.13 16.05 3.16
C ASP A 51 -2.22 15.37 1.78
N ALA A 52 -1.08 14.96 1.21
CA ALA A 52 -1.06 14.23 -0.06
C ALA A 52 -1.62 12.80 0.10
N LEU A 53 -1.48 12.19 1.30
CA LEU A 53 -2.01 10.85 1.58
C LEU A 53 -3.53 10.86 1.75
N ALA A 54 -4.09 11.94 2.30
CA ALA A 54 -5.52 12.05 2.62
C ALA A 54 -6.41 12.33 1.39
N LYS A 55 -5.83 12.78 0.28
CA LYS A 55 -6.59 13.20 -0.92
C LYS A 55 -6.95 12.06 -1.88
N GLU A 56 -6.41 10.86 -1.67
CA GLU A 56 -6.63 9.70 -2.56
C GLU A 56 -7.33 8.52 -1.87
N ALA A 57 -7.90 8.73 -0.68
CA ALA A 57 -8.66 7.72 0.07
C ALA A 57 -10.16 7.71 -0.29
#